data_AF-V5XDX0-F1
#
_entry.id   AF-V5XDX0-F1
#
_cell.length_a   1.000
_cell.length_b   1.000
_cell.length_c   1.000
_cell.angle_alpha   90.00
_cell.angle_beta   90.00
_cell.angle_gamma   90.00
#
_symmetry.space_group_name_H-M   'P 1'
#
loop_
_entity.id
_entity.type
_entity.pdbx_description
1 polymer ?
#
loop_
_entity_poly.entity_id
_entity_poly.type
_entity_poly.pdbx_seq_one_letter_code
_entity_poly.pdbx_strand_id
1 'polypeptide(L)'
;MKLVAQDGLWTTGGAPAEPPAVAVLEVTGAVLAWTVDDPAAPVHLTFTDIGAADWLWRVVGASGHVALAAAVGDAVPEPSAVIDVPGVALAVEALAPLRRLALGHWLRRWWPASMRDSIVGLDAVVLDAEIATLTAAAQDFFVEDTFDSDVEELLRPHRAALAGLGSSADPRITELLQSCAELMDLPDPADVPIPGRRDDYALAAGGVGTVAQASIAGGTASISWGAVPPSVFDAAEDTVDWAVHADGAGRVVLTVRAAVTAPSDGIAVRFRSDGITADAVLAADGTATVELAIAEPAAWNHDWSAASLTVGGPATEDRAARDRIRAFVRGRLRGGAPDAFLAEVLAAESDY
;
A
#
# COMPACT_ATOMS: atom_id res chain seq x y z
N MET A 1 -11.62 22.45 19.84
CA MET A 1 -10.92 21.22 19.44
C MET A 1 -10.54 20.45 20.69
N LYS A 2 -10.84 19.16 20.73
CA LYS A 2 -10.47 18.28 21.85
C LYS A 2 -9.14 17.59 21.54
N LEU A 3 -8.19 17.67 22.46
CA LEU A 3 -6.95 16.91 22.43
C LEU A 3 -7.01 15.81 23.49
N VAL A 4 -6.50 14.63 23.14
CA VAL A 4 -6.43 13.46 24.01
C VAL A 4 -4.99 12.98 24.05
N ALA A 5 -4.48 12.70 25.24
CA ALA A 5 -3.18 12.09 25.41
C ALA A 5 -3.26 10.59 25.11
N GLN A 6 -2.51 10.14 24.12
CA GLN A 6 -2.43 8.75 23.70
C GLN A 6 -0.97 8.41 23.38
N ASP A 7 -0.48 7.31 23.95
CA ASP A 7 0.90 6.82 23.75
C ASP A 7 1.99 7.89 24.00
N GLY A 8 1.73 8.80 24.94
CA GLY A 8 2.66 9.89 25.29
C GLY A 8 2.67 11.07 24.31
N LEU A 9 1.69 11.16 23.40
CA LEU A 9 1.51 12.26 22.45
C LEU A 9 0.11 12.87 22.55
N TRP A 10 -0.04 14.11 22.10
CA TRP A 10 -1.35 14.76 21.97
C TRP A 10 -1.97 14.45 20.62
N THR A 11 -3.21 13.98 20.61
CA THR A 11 -3.95 13.68 19.38
C THR A 11 -5.31 14.37 19.34
N THR A 12 -5.92 14.54 18.17
CA THR A 12 -7.30 15.04 18.05
C THR A 12 -8.38 14.06 18.51
N GLY A 13 -7.97 12.90 19.05
CA GLY A 13 -8.83 11.83 19.54
C GLY A 13 -9.40 10.92 18.44
N GLY A 14 -10.00 9.81 18.86
CA GLY A 14 -10.43 8.71 17.98
C GLY A 14 -9.23 7.85 17.54
N ALA A 15 -9.46 6.56 17.33
CA ALA A 15 -8.44 5.71 16.71
C ALA A 15 -8.50 5.90 15.18
N PRO A 16 -7.37 6.14 14.50
CA PRO A 16 -7.35 6.07 13.04
C PRO A 16 -7.73 4.67 12.58
N ALA A 17 -8.21 4.55 11.33
CA ALA A 17 -8.39 3.23 10.73
C ALA A 17 -7.07 2.45 10.72
N GLU A 18 -7.13 1.12 10.75
CA GLU A 18 -5.94 0.28 10.62
C GLU A 18 -5.55 0.11 9.15
N PRO A 19 -4.26 -0.10 8.83
CA PRO A 19 -3.85 -0.51 7.50
C PRO A 19 -4.63 -1.75 7.03
N PRO A 20 -5.01 -1.83 5.75
CA PRO A 20 -4.73 -0.90 4.66
C PRO A 20 -5.76 0.25 4.52
N ALA A 21 -6.63 0.50 5.49
CA ALA A 21 -7.72 1.49 5.36
C ALA A 21 -7.34 2.94 5.75
N VAL A 22 -6.05 3.21 5.96
CA VAL A 22 -5.55 4.51 6.41
C VAL A 22 -4.44 5.02 5.49
N ALA A 23 -4.57 6.28 5.06
CA ALA A 23 -3.51 7.06 4.45
C ALA A 23 -2.86 7.93 5.53
N VAL A 24 -1.53 7.90 5.60
CA VAL A 24 -0.74 8.59 6.63
C VAL A 24 0.26 9.51 5.93
N LEU A 25 0.50 10.68 6.53
CA LEU A 25 1.53 11.63 6.10
C LEU A 25 2.21 12.22 7.34
N GLU A 26 3.53 12.13 7.41
CA GLU A 26 4.33 12.90 8.37
C GLU A 26 4.56 14.31 7.82
N VAL A 27 4.36 15.33 8.64
CA VAL A 27 4.76 16.71 8.37
C VAL A 27 5.52 17.26 9.57
N THR A 28 6.08 18.46 9.46
CA THR A 28 6.85 19.06 10.57
C THR A 28 6.02 19.12 11.84
N GLY A 29 6.45 18.41 12.88
CA GLY A 29 5.81 18.41 14.19
C GLY A 29 4.49 17.62 14.33
N ALA A 30 4.04 16.90 13.28
CA ALA A 30 2.83 16.08 13.39
C ALA A 30 2.76 14.94 12.36
N VAL A 31 1.97 13.91 12.69
CA VAL A 31 1.52 12.87 11.77
C VAL A 31 0.02 13.03 11.54
N LEU A 32 -0.40 13.07 10.28
CA LEU A 32 -1.80 13.15 9.86
C LEU A 32 -2.26 11.80 9.31
N ALA A 33 -3.45 11.37 9.69
CA ALA A 33 -4.06 10.13 9.22
C ALA A 33 -5.50 10.36 8.73
N TRP A 34 -5.82 9.79 7.56
CA TRP A 34 -7.14 9.82 6.95
C TRP A 34 -7.62 8.40 6.65
N THR A 35 -8.90 8.11 6.93
CA THR A 35 -9.56 6.92 6.42
C THR A 35 -9.76 7.06 4.91
N VAL A 36 -9.29 6.10 4.12
CA VAL A 36 -9.26 6.24 2.64
C VAL A 36 -10.64 6.04 2.01
N ASP A 37 -11.41 5.08 2.51
CA ASP A 37 -12.73 4.70 2.02
C ASP A 37 -13.89 5.49 2.65
N ASP A 38 -13.58 6.47 3.52
CA ASP A 38 -14.55 7.39 4.12
C ASP A 38 -14.05 8.85 4.05
N PRO A 39 -14.38 9.60 2.97
CA PRO A 39 -13.97 10.99 2.83
C PRO A 39 -14.62 11.95 3.82
N ALA A 40 -15.68 11.53 4.52
CA ALA A 40 -16.35 12.32 5.55
C ALA A 40 -15.72 12.13 6.94
N ALA A 41 -14.89 11.10 7.12
CA ALA A 41 -14.16 10.88 8.36
C ALA A 41 -13.24 12.08 8.66
N PRO A 42 -13.23 12.58 9.91
CA PRO A 42 -12.31 13.63 10.30
C PRO A 42 -10.88 13.14 10.24
N VAL A 43 -9.96 14.03 9.87
CA VAL A 43 -8.52 13.77 9.97
C VAL A 43 -8.13 13.55 11.43
N HIS A 44 -7.27 12.56 11.65
CA HIS A 44 -6.63 12.32 12.94
C HIS A 44 -5.23 12.94 12.92
N LEU A 45 -4.95 13.86 13.85
CA LEU A 45 -3.63 14.47 14.01
C LEU A 45 -2.99 13.90 15.27
N THR A 46 -1.73 13.51 15.17
CA THR A 46 -0.86 13.17 16.29
C THR A 46 0.31 14.15 16.30
N PHE A 47 0.42 14.98 17.33
CA PHE A 47 1.49 15.98 17.43
C PHE A 47 2.75 15.33 18.00
N THR A 48 3.82 15.35 17.22
CA THR A 48 5.16 14.90 17.64
C THR A 48 5.94 16.04 18.29
N ASP A 49 5.81 17.25 17.73
CA ASP A 49 6.28 18.51 18.30
C ASP A 49 5.36 19.65 17.83
N ILE A 50 4.43 20.06 18.69
CA ILE A 50 3.49 21.14 18.35
C ILE A 50 4.19 22.50 18.16
N GLY A 51 5.36 22.69 18.78
CA GLY A 51 6.14 23.92 18.67
C GLY A 51 6.82 24.06 17.31
N ALA A 52 7.16 22.95 16.67
CA ALA A 52 7.70 22.92 15.31
C ALA A 52 6.61 23.01 14.22
N ALA A 53 5.34 22.77 14.57
CA ALA A 53 4.21 22.74 13.64
C ALA A 53 3.68 24.14 13.26
N ASP A 54 4.56 25.02 12.78
CA ASP A 54 4.21 26.41 12.39
C ASP A 54 3.10 26.44 11.34
N TRP A 55 3.07 25.49 10.40
CA TRP A 55 2.04 25.38 9.36
C TRP A 55 0.60 25.33 9.91
N LEU A 56 0.41 24.98 11.19
CA LEU A 56 -0.91 24.94 11.83
C LEU A 56 -1.66 26.28 11.73
N TRP A 57 -0.97 27.43 11.70
CA TRP A 57 -1.66 28.71 11.53
C TRP A 57 -2.48 28.79 10.23
N ARG A 58 -2.07 28.05 9.18
CA ARG A 58 -2.82 27.95 7.92
C ARG A 58 -4.11 27.14 8.05
N VAL A 59 -4.12 26.18 8.98
CA VAL A 59 -5.21 25.21 9.15
C VAL A 59 -6.20 25.63 10.23
N VAL A 60 -5.73 26.22 11.33
CA VAL A 60 -6.57 26.66 12.46
C VAL A 60 -6.67 28.18 12.60
N GLY A 61 -6.00 28.94 11.73
CA GLY A 61 -5.85 30.39 11.84
C GLY A 61 -4.84 30.81 12.91
N ALA A 62 -4.38 32.06 12.85
CA ALA A 62 -3.39 32.59 13.78
C ALA A 62 -3.84 32.51 15.25
N SER A 63 -5.08 32.90 15.54
CA SER A 63 -5.65 32.81 16.90
C SER A 63 -5.76 31.37 17.39
N GLY A 64 -6.11 30.43 16.50
CA GLY A 64 -6.23 29.02 16.86
C GLY A 64 -4.87 28.37 17.12
N HIS A 65 -3.86 28.73 16.35
CA HIS A 65 -2.49 28.27 16.56
C HIS A 65 -1.94 28.74 17.91
N VAL A 66 -2.12 30.03 18.26
CA VAL A 66 -1.74 30.55 19.59
C VAL A 66 -2.50 29.85 20.71
N ALA A 67 -3.80 29.59 20.53
CA ALA A 67 -4.60 28.88 21.52
C ALA A 67 -4.13 27.42 21.72
N LEU A 68 -3.77 26.73 20.65
CA LEU A 68 -3.21 25.37 20.72
C LEU A 68 -1.84 25.36 21.40
N ALA A 69 -0.93 26.23 20.99
CA ALA A 69 0.40 26.35 21.59
C ALA A 69 0.31 26.69 23.08
N ALA A 70 -0.58 27.61 23.48
CA ALA A 70 -0.79 27.95 24.88
C ALA A 70 -1.43 26.82 25.70
N ALA A 71 -2.33 26.03 25.09
CA ALA A 71 -2.99 24.93 25.76
C ALA A 71 -2.03 23.74 25.99
N VAL A 72 -1.12 23.48 25.05
CA VAL A 72 -0.18 22.35 25.10
C VAL A 72 1.16 22.73 25.76
N GLY A 73 1.56 24.01 25.76
CA GLY A 73 2.93 24.46 26.04
C GLY A 73 3.61 23.88 27.28
N ASP A 74 2.91 23.76 28.41
CA ASP A 74 3.44 23.12 29.63
C ASP A 74 2.76 21.77 29.95
N ALA A 75 1.84 21.33 29.10
CA ALA A 75 0.99 20.17 29.35
C ALA A 75 1.68 18.87 28.91
N VAL A 76 2.09 18.06 29.88
CA VAL A 76 2.61 16.71 29.63
C VAL A 76 1.44 15.77 29.27
N PRO A 77 1.53 15.01 28.16
CA PRO A 77 0.50 14.06 27.73
C PRO A 77 0.50 12.81 28.64
N GLU A 78 -0.07 12.96 29.84
CA GLU A 78 -0.30 11.87 30.78
C GLU A 78 -1.44 10.96 30.30
N PRO A 79 -1.44 9.65 30.63
CA PRO A 79 -2.48 8.72 30.18
C PRO A 79 -3.90 9.21 30.50
N SER A 80 -4.77 9.24 29.47
CA SER A 80 -6.16 9.72 29.57
C SER A 80 -6.33 11.22 29.83
N ALA A 81 -5.26 12.02 29.77
CA ALA A 81 -5.39 13.47 29.84
C ALA A 81 -6.18 14.00 28.63
N VAL A 82 -7.00 15.00 28.87
CA VAL A 82 -7.87 15.62 27.85
C VAL A 82 -7.79 17.12 28.01
N ILE A 83 -7.58 17.82 26.90
CA ILE A 83 -7.59 19.28 26.83
C ILE A 83 -8.67 19.69 25.83
N ASP A 84 -9.54 20.62 26.21
CA ASP A 84 -10.46 21.26 25.26
C ASP A 84 -9.97 22.67 24.95
N VAL A 85 -9.72 22.92 23.67
CA VAL A 85 -9.25 24.21 23.15
C VAL A 85 -10.43 24.89 22.44
N PRO A 86 -11.14 25.81 23.10
CA PRO A 86 -12.38 26.38 22.58
C PRO A 86 -12.13 27.25 21.34
N GLY A 87 -13.08 27.23 20.40
CA GLY A 87 -13.03 28.07 19.19
C GLY A 87 -12.02 27.63 18.13
N VAL A 88 -11.32 26.50 18.33
CA VAL A 88 -10.39 25.93 17.35
C VAL A 88 -11.08 24.84 16.53
N ALA A 89 -11.02 24.98 15.20
CA ALA A 89 -11.49 24.03 14.20
C ALA A 89 -10.49 23.93 13.05
N LEU A 90 -10.38 22.74 12.43
CA LEU A 90 -9.51 22.51 11.28
C LEU A 90 -10.22 22.98 10.00
N ALA A 91 -9.53 23.79 9.20
CA ALA A 91 -9.96 24.12 7.84
C ALA A 91 -9.68 22.93 6.91
N VAL A 92 -10.72 22.17 6.56
CA VAL A 92 -10.60 20.98 5.69
C VAL A 92 -9.95 21.31 4.35
N GLU A 93 -10.28 22.46 3.76
CA GLU A 93 -9.69 22.88 2.48
C GLU A 93 -8.20 23.15 2.55
N ALA A 94 -7.71 23.64 3.70
CA ALA A 94 -6.27 23.85 3.89
C ALA A 94 -5.50 22.52 4.01
N LEU A 95 -6.19 21.43 4.33
CA LEU A 95 -5.64 20.08 4.43
C LEU A 95 -5.83 19.25 3.15
N ALA A 96 -6.60 19.72 2.17
CA ALA A 96 -6.87 18.97 0.95
C ALA A 96 -5.59 18.59 0.17
N PRO A 97 -4.57 19.47 0.03
CA PRO A 97 -3.30 19.08 -0.61
C PRO A 97 -2.56 17.98 0.15
N LEU A 98 -2.50 18.07 1.48
CA LEU A 98 -1.85 17.06 2.33
C LEU A 98 -2.59 15.73 2.28
N ARG A 99 -3.92 15.76 2.26
CA ARG A 99 -4.75 14.57 2.10
C ARG A 99 -4.49 13.89 0.75
N ARG A 100 -4.38 14.68 -0.34
CA ARG A 100 -4.05 14.15 -1.67
C ARG A 100 -2.66 13.50 -1.64
N LEU A 101 -1.67 14.13 -1.02
CA LEU A 101 -0.33 13.57 -0.89
C LEU A 101 -0.32 12.25 -0.09
N ALA A 102 -0.99 12.21 1.07
CA ALA A 102 -1.16 11.01 1.87
C ALA A 102 -1.82 9.87 1.07
N LEU A 103 -2.85 10.20 0.27
CA LEU A 103 -3.48 9.25 -0.63
C LEU A 103 -2.50 8.74 -1.68
N GLY A 104 -1.62 9.58 -2.23
CA GLY A 104 -0.57 9.16 -3.16
C GLY A 104 0.36 8.09 -2.57
N HIS A 105 0.89 8.33 -1.35
CA HIS A 105 1.70 7.33 -0.64
C HIS A 105 0.90 6.06 -0.34
N TRP A 106 -0.39 6.20 -0.03
CA TRP A 106 -1.28 5.05 0.14
C TRP A 106 -1.44 4.25 -1.17
N LEU A 107 -1.67 4.90 -2.31
CA LEU A 107 -1.77 4.24 -3.62
C LEU A 107 -0.49 3.44 -3.91
N ARG A 108 0.68 4.05 -3.68
CA ARG A 108 1.99 3.43 -3.88
C ARG A 108 2.18 2.15 -3.07
N ARG A 109 1.61 2.10 -1.86
CA ARG A 109 1.80 1.00 -0.90
C ARG A 109 0.68 -0.04 -0.92
N TRP A 110 -0.56 0.36 -1.15
CA TRP A 110 -1.74 -0.44 -0.85
C TRP A 110 -2.68 -0.63 -2.03
N TRP A 111 -2.35 -0.10 -3.22
CA TRP A 111 -3.20 -0.29 -4.40
C TRP A 111 -3.42 -1.78 -4.70
N PRO A 112 -4.67 -2.27 -4.64
CA PRO A 112 -4.96 -3.70 -4.71
C PRO A 112 -5.12 -4.14 -6.18
N ALA A 113 -4.04 -4.05 -6.94
CA ALA A 113 -4.01 -4.52 -8.32
C ALA A 113 -4.39 -6.02 -8.37
N SER A 114 -5.32 -6.35 -9.26
CA SER A 114 -5.80 -7.71 -9.41
C SER A 114 -6.41 -7.95 -10.78
N MET A 115 -5.93 -8.99 -11.45
CA MET A 115 -6.49 -9.44 -12.72
C MET A 115 -7.85 -10.09 -12.52
N ARG A 116 -8.02 -10.85 -11.43
CA ARG A 116 -9.27 -11.54 -11.09
C ARG A 116 -10.40 -10.55 -10.80
N ASP A 117 -10.06 -9.47 -10.11
CA ASP A 117 -11.01 -8.46 -9.67
C ASP A 117 -11.18 -7.29 -10.66
N SER A 118 -10.48 -7.34 -11.80
CA SER A 118 -10.41 -6.27 -12.82
C SER A 118 -10.04 -4.92 -12.21
N ILE A 119 -8.93 -4.91 -11.47
CA ILE A 119 -8.31 -3.71 -10.89
C ILE A 119 -6.93 -3.58 -11.54
N VAL A 120 -6.82 -2.68 -12.51
CA VAL A 120 -5.58 -2.42 -13.25
C VAL A 120 -4.51 -1.88 -12.30
N GLY A 121 -3.25 -2.29 -12.49
CA GLY A 121 -2.11 -1.76 -11.73
C GLY A 121 -1.79 -0.31 -12.12
N LEU A 122 -1.28 0.48 -11.17
CA LEU A 122 -0.84 1.85 -11.43
C LEU A 122 0.59 1.85 -11.99
N ASP A 123 0.87 2.75 -12.94
CA ASP A 123 2.24 3.01 -13.37
C ASP A 123 3.01 3.71 -12.23
N ALA A 124 3.97 2.97 -11.65
CA ALA A 124 4.74 3.45 -10.50
C ALA A 124 5.61 4.68 -10.85
N VAL A 125 6.08 4.80 -12.09
CA VAL A 125 6.91 5.94 -12.52
C VAL A 125 6.07 7.21 -12.56
N VAL A 126 4.87 7.12 -13.13
CA VAL A 126 3.93 8.25 -13.19
C VAL A 126 3.43 8.61 -11.78
N LEU A 127 3.10 7.61 -10.97
CA LEU A 127 2.62 7.84 -9.60
C LEU A 127 3.68 8.52 -8.73
N ASP A 128 4.92 8.01 -8.71
CA ASP A 128 5.99 8.56 -7.88
C ASP A 128 6.40 9.97 -8.35
N ALA A 129 6.33 10.26 -9.67
CA ALA A 129 6.50 11.61 -10.23
C ALA A 129 5.42 12.60 -9.77
N GLU A 130 4.16 12.17 -9.74
CA GLU A 130 3.05 13.02 -9.27
C GLU A 130 3.14 13.27 -7.77
N ILE A 131 3.47 12.24 -6.98
CA ILE A 131 3.74 12.38 -5.53
C ILE A 131 4.86 13.40 -5.30
N ALA A 132 6.00 13.28 -6.00
CA ALA A 132 7.11 14.23 -5.90
C ALA A 132 6.68 15.68 -6.18
N THR A 133 5.88 15.90 -7.22
CA THR A 133 5.36 17.22 -7.58
C THR A 133 4.44 17.78 -6.48
N LEU A 134 3.58 16.93 -5.90
CA LEU A 134 2.72 17.29 -4.78
C LEU A 134 3.52 17.60 -3.50
N THR A 135 4.56 16.83 -3.21
CA THR A 135 5.46 17.07 -2.07
C THR A 135 6.15 18.42 -2.21
N ALA A 136 6.71 18.73 -3.39
CA ALA A 136 7.33 20.02 -3.64
C ALA A 136 6.36 21.20 -3.51
N ALA A 137 5.13 21.06 -3.99
CA ALA A 137 4.08 22.07 -3.83
C ALA A 137 3.66 22.27 -2.35
N ALA A 138 3.87 21.25 -1.51
CA ALA A 138 3.58 21.28 -0.08
C ALA A 138 4.81 21.53 0.81
N GLN A 139 5.95 21.97 0.25
CA GLN A 139 7.20 22.20 0.99
C GLN A 139 7.05 23.06 2.26
N ASP A 140 6.09 23.99 2.29
CA ASP A 140 5.81 24.85 3.46
C ASP A 140 5.35 24.07 4.71
N PHE A 141 4.98 22.79 4.57
CA PHE A 141 4.61 21.90 5.66
C PHE A 141 5.79 21.03 6.14
N PHE A 142 6.90 21.03 5.42
CA PHE A 142 8.10 20.19 5.61
C PHE A 142 9.35 21.05 5.88
N VAL A 143 9.29 21.90 6.91
CA VAL A 143 10.39 22.81 7.27
C VAL A 143 11.64 22.04 7.75
N GLU A 144 11.44 20.86 8.33
CA GLU A 144 12.49 19.91 8.67
C GLU A 144 12.50 18.72 7.68
N ASP A 145 13.64 18.05 7.54
CA ASP A 145 13.71 16.79 6.77
C ASP A 145 12.85 15.75 7.49
N THR A 146 11.66 15.48 6.93
CA THR A 146 10.72 14.45 7.38
C THR A 146 10.85 13.19 6.52
N PHE A 147 10.25 12.09 6.95
CA PHE A 147 10.27 10.84 6.18
C PHE A 147 9.64 10.99 4.77
N ASP A 148 8.59 11.80 4.65
CA ASP A 148 7.80 11.93 3.41
C ASP A 148 8.23 13.13 2.52
N SER A 149 9.28 13.88 2.91
CA SER A 149 9.71 15.08 2.18
C SER A 149 10.84 14.88 1.16
N ASP A 150 11.54 13.74 1.16
CA ASP A 150 12.67 13.50 0.25
C ASP A 150 12.21 13.11 -1.17
N VAL A 151 11.99 14.15 -1.99
CA VAL A 151 11.64 14.03 -3.41
C VAL A 151 12.74 13.35 -4.23
N GLU A 152 14.01 13.58 -3.90
CA GLU A 152 15.10 12.97 -4.68
C GLU A 152 15.16 11.46 -4.44
N GLU A 153 15.01 11.02 -3.19
CA GLU A 153 14.94 9.61 -2.85
C GLU A 153 13.78 8.91 -3.55
N LEU A 154 12.62 9.56 -3.61
CA LEU A 154 11.45 9.04 -4.30
C LEU A 154 11.71 8.84 -5.81
N LEU A 155 12.34 9.81 -6.48
CA LEU A 155 12.50 9.78 -7.94
C LEU A 155 13.76 9.06 -8.42
N ARG A 156 14.77 8.87 -7.56
CA ARG A 156 16.07 8.24 -7.90
C ARG A 156 15.92 6.88 -8.60
N PRO A 157 15.05 5.94 -8.17
CA PRO A 157 14.87 4.66 -8.86
C PRO A 157 14.29 4.79 -10.27
N HIS A 158 13.61 5.91 -10.55
CA HIS A 158 12.84 6.12 -11.78
C HIS A 158 13.53 7.03 -12.80
N ARG A 159 14.72 7.58 -12.50
CA ARG A 159 15.44 8.55 -13.36
C ARG A 159 15.52 8.14 -14.84
N ALA A 160 15.91 6.90 -15.13
CA ALA A 160 16.01 6.41 -16.51
C ALA A 160 14.63 6.23 -17.17
N ALA A 161 13.64 5.74 -16.42
CA ALA A 161 12.29 5.55 -16.94
C ALA A 161 11.62 6.90 -17.24
N LEU A 162 11.76 7.89 -16.36
CA LEU A 162 11.24 9.26 -16.54
C LEU A 162 11.81 9.92 -17.78
N ALA A 163 13.12 9.82 -18.01
CA ALA A 163 13.74 10.33 -19.23
C ALA A 163 13.20 9.64 -20.49
N GLY A 164 12.94 8.33 -20.44
CA GLY A 164 12.29 7.59 -21.52
C GLY A 164 10.85 8.04 -21.81
N LEU A 165 10.12 8.52 -20.80
CA LEU A 165 8.76 9.05 -20.96
C LEU A 165 8.73 10.41 -21.69
N GLY A 166 9.85 11.12 -21.84
CA GLY A 166 9.92 12.39 -22.55
C GLY A 166 9.50 12.33 -24.03
N SER A 167 9.44 11.12 -24.61
CA SER A 167 8.91 10.87 -25.96
C SER A 167 7.42 10.49 -25.99
N SER A 168 6.72 10.57 -24.85
CA SER A 168 5.30 10.24 -24.76
C SER A 168 4.46 11.19 -25.62
N ALA A 169 3.45 10.63 -26.30
CA ALA A 169 2.47 11.41 -27.04
C ALA A 169 1.36 11.98 -26.14
N ASP A 170 1.29 11.56 -24.87
CA ASP A 170 0.29 12.06 -23.92
C ASP A 170 0.74 13.40 -23.32
N PRO A 171 0.02 14.51 -23.57
CA PRO A 171 0.40 15.83 -23.07
C PRO A 171 0.41 15.92 -21.54
N ARG A 172 -0.39 15.10 -20.84
CA ARG A 172 -0.47 15.10 -19.36
C ARG A 172 0.82 14.54 -18.75
N ILE A 173 1.41 13.52 -19.39
CA ILE A 173 2.71 12.97 -18.98
C ILE A 173 3.80 14.00 -19.22
N THR A 174 3.78 14.69 -20.37
CA THR A 174 4.75 15.74 -20.68
C THR A 174 4.69 16.90 -19.69
N GLU A 175 3.49 17.34 -19.29
CA GLU A 175 3.31 18.37 -18.26
C GLU A 175 3.89 17.94 -16.91
N LEU A 176 3.61 16.70 -16.48
CA LEU A 176 4.16 16.15 -15.24
C LEU A 176 5.70 16.09 -15.27
N LEU A 177 6.28 15.65 -16.39
CA LEU A 177 7.74 15.60 -16.55
C LEU A 177 8.37 16.98 -16.51
N GLN A 178 7.70 18.01 -17.05
CA GLN A 178 8.17 19.38 -16.96
C GLN A 178 8.21 19.85 -15.50
N SER A 179 7.20 19.55 -14.70
CA SER A 179 7.22 19.84 -13.26
C SER A 179 8.34 19.07 -12.54
N CYS A 180 8.59 17.81 -12.90
CA CYS A 180 9.66 17.01 -12.28
C CYS A 180 11.07 17.51 -12.63
N ALA A 181 11.27 18.06 -13.84
CA ALA A 181 12.57 18.59 -14.26
C ALA A 181 13.02 19.81 -13.43
N GLU A 182 12.08 20.52 -12.80
CA GLU A 182 12.39 21.60 -11.84
C GLU A 182 12.88 21.06 -10.48
N LEU A 183 12.54 19.80 -10.16
CA LEU A 183 12.83 19.17 -8.87
C LEU A 183 14.12 18.34 -8.88
N MET A 184 14.48 17.79 -10.04
CA MET A 184 15.69 16.98 -10.19
C MET A 184 16.31 17.13 -11.59
N ASP A 185 17.63 17.04 -11.65
CA ASP A 185 18.34 16.97 -12.94
C ASP A 185 18.11 15.59 -13.57
N LEU A 186 17.28 15.53 -14.61
CA LEU A 186 17.00 14.32 -15.37
C LEU A 186 18.02 14.16 -16.51
N PRO A 187 18.46 12.93 -16.83
CA PRO A 187 19.34 12.71 -17.98
C PRO A 187 18.65 13.09 -19.29
N ASP A 188 19.42 13.54 -20.28
CA ASP A 188 18.89 13.86 -21.61
C ASP A 188 18.21 12.59 -22.19
N PRO A 189 16.96 12.69 -22.69
CA PRO A 189 16.28 11.57 -23.35
C PRO A 189 17.11 10.89 -24.45
N ALA A 190 18.02 11.63 -25.11
CA ALA A 190 18.92 11.09 -26.13
C ALA A 190 20.00 10.14 -25.58
N ASP A 191 20.34 10.26 -24.29
CA ASP A 191 21.40 9.49 -23.62
C ASP A 191 20.87 8.23 -22.91
N VAL A 192 19.54 8.08 -22.82
CA VAL A 192 18.90 6.94 -22.17
C VAL A 192 18.64 5.84 -23.18
N PRO A 193 19.15 4.60 -22.97
CA PRO A 193 18.77 3.48 -23.81
C PRO A 193 17.27 3.27 -23.70
N ILE A 194 16.54 3.45 -24.81
CA ILE A 194 15.10 3.19 -24.87
C ILE A 194 14.89 1.74 -24.41
N PRO A 195 14.25 1.49 -23.25
CA PRO A 195 13.86 0.15 -22.89
C PRO A 195 12.88 -0.28 -23.98
N GLY A 196 13.21 -1.32 -24.74
CA GLY A 196 12.30 -1.84 -25.75
C GLY A 196 10.95 -2.08 -25.07
N ARG A 197 9.91 -1.37 -25.53
CA ARG A 197 8.53 -1.59 -25.13
C ARG A 197 8.26 -3.08 -25.32
N ARG A 198 8.34 -3.84 -24.22
CA ARG A 198 7.93 -5.23 -24.22
C ARG A 198 6.42 -5.15 -24.28
N ASP A 199 5.91 -5.19 -25.50
CA ASP A 199 4.55 -5.62 -25.74
C ASP A 199 4.49 -7.07 -25.26
N ASP A 200 4.20 -7.24 -23.97
CA ASP A 200 4.00 -8.52 -23.32
C ASP A 200 2.66 -9.09 -23.81
N TYR A 201 2.62 -9.46 -25.09
CA TYR A 201 1.70 -10.47 -25.58
C TYR A 201 2.10 -11.80 -24.96
N ALA A 202 1.74 -11.99 -23.69
CA ALA A 202 1.71 -13.30 -23.06
C ALA A 202 0.59 -14.09 -23.76
N LEU A 203 0.94 -14.71 -24.88
CA LEU A 203 0.17 -15.76 -25.51
C LEU A 203 -0.08 -16.80 -24.41
N ALA A 204 -1.32 -16.93 -23.97
CA ALA A 204 -1.73 -17.92 -22.99
C ALA A 204 -1.37 -19.30 -23.56
N ALA A 205 -0.19 -19.81 -23.21
CA ALA A 205 0.15 -21.20 -23.37
C ALA A 205 -0.83 -21.95 -22.47
N GLY A 206 -1.85 -22.54 -23.08
CA GLY A 206 -2.74 -23.48 -22.41
C GLY A 206 -1.86 -24.41 -21.58
N GLY A 207 -2.07 -24.37 -20.26
CA GLY A 207 -1.23 -25.08 -19.31
C GLY A 207 -1.04 -26.52 -19.78
N VAL A 208 0.21 -26.93 -19.93
CA VAL A 208 0.56 -28.33 -20.09
C VAL A 208 -0.08 -29.01 -18.90
N GLY A 209 -1.15 -29.77 -19.14
CA GLY A 209 -1.88 -30.50 -18.11
C GLY A 209 -0.86 -31.32 -17.35
N THR A 210 -0.48 -30.84 -16.18
CA THR A 210 0.29 -31.62 -15.23
C THR A 210 -0.65 -32.77 -14.92
N VAL A 211 -0.19 -34.00 -15.21
CA VAL A 211 -0.94 -35.21 -14.86
C VAL A 211 -1.37 -35.02 -13.41
N ALA A 212 -2.68 -34.91 -13.19
CA ALA A 212 -3.22 -34.64 -11.87
C ALA A 212 -2.81 -35.81 -10.97
N GLN A 213 -1.74 -35.60 -10.20
CA GLN A 213 -1.41 -36.50 -9.11
C GLN A 213 -2.61 -36.50 -8.18
N ALA A 214 -3.00 -37.67 -7.68
CA ALA A 214 -4.12 -37.78 -6.77
C ALA A 214 -3.82 -36.92 -5.53
N SER A 215 -4.51 -35.78 -5.42
CA SER A 215 -4.37 -34.87 -4.29
C SER A 215 -5.06 -35.51 -3.08
N ILE A 216 -4.34 -35.53 -1.95
CA ILE A 216 -4.85 -35.99 -0.66
C ILE A 216 -5.81 -34.94 -0.10
N ALA A 217 -5.44 -33.67 -0.20
CA ALA A 217 -6.25 -32.53 0.21
C ALA A 217 -5.77 -31.27 -0.51
N GLY A 218 -6.63 -30.26 -0.58
CA GLY A 218 -6.26 -28.95 -1.08
C GLY A 218 -7.23 -27.89 -0.61
N GLY A 219 -6.87 -26.64 -0.85
CA GLY A 219 -7.69 -25.50 -0.50
C GLY A 219 -7.09 -24.21 -1.02
N THR A 220 -7.73 -23.11 -0.66
CA THR A 220 -7.30 -21.76 -1.00
C THR A 220 -6.99 -20.96 0.26
N ALA A 221 -6.15 -19.95 0.11
CA ALA A 221 -5.91 -18.93 1.10
C ALA A 221 -5.82 -17.55 0.43
N SER A 222 -6.06 -16.52 1.21
CA SER A 222 -5.99 -15.12 0.77
C SER A 222 -4.75 -14.46 1.36
N ILE A 223 -4.14 -13.56 0.58
CA ILE A 223 -2.95 -12.83 1.02
C ILE A 223 -3.40 -11.63 1.85
N SER A 224 -2.84 -11.52 3.05
CA SER A 224 -2.95 -10.31 3.85
C SER A 224 -1.93 -9.31 3.30
N TRP A 225 -2.41 -8.19 2.75
CA TRP A 225 -1.56 -7.20 2.09
C TRP A 225 -0.49 -6.63 3.03
N GLY A 226 -0.80 -6.49 4.32
CA GLY A 226 0.15 -6.01 5.34
C GLY A 226 1.27 -7.00 5.65
N ALA A 227 1.09 -8.27 5.29
CA ALA A 227 2.09 -9.32 5.49
C ALA A 227 3.18 -9.35 4.40
N VAL A 228 2.95 -8.71 3.25
CA VAL A 228 3.78 -8.87 2.05
C VAL A 228 4.29 -7.53 1.50
N PRO A 229 5.36 -7.53 0.68
CA PRO A 229 5.76 -6.34 -0.06
C PRO A 229 4.65 -5.90 -1.04
N PRO A 230 4.53 -4.59 -1.29
CA PRO A 230 3.52 -4.04 -2.19
C PRO A 230 3.79 -4.50 -3.63
N SER A 231 2.72 -4.62 -4.42
CA SER A 231 2.77 -4.91 -5.87
C SER A 231 3.43 -6.25 -6.28
N VAL A 232 3.63 -7.18 -5.34
CA VAL A 232 4.19 -8.53 -5.62
C VAL A 232 3.11 -9.56 -5.94
N PHE A 233 1.94 -9.47 -5.32
CA PHE A 233 0.87 -10.47 -5.41
C PHE A 233 -0.43 -9.89 -5.97
N ASP A 234 -1.23 -10.73 -6.61
CA ASP A 234 -2.61 -10.39 -6.96
C ASP A 234 -3.44 -10.19 -5.68
N ALA A 235 -4.06 -9.02 -5.56
CA ALA A 235 -4.74 -8.58 -4.35
C ALA A 235 -6.16 -9.15 -4.16
N ALA A 236 -6.67 -9.96 -5.08
CA ALA A 236 -7.95 -10.65 -4.91
C ALA A 236 -7.91 -11.62 -3.73
N GLU A 237 -9.10 -12.04 -3.29
CA GLU A 237 -9.21 -13.15 -2.35
C GLU A 237 -8.92 -14.50 -3.04
N ASP A 238 -8.53 -15.46 -2.21
CA ASP A 238 -8.38 -16.86 -2.59
C ASP A 238 -7.35 -17.06 -3.73
N THR A 239 -6.30 -16.23 -3.73
CA THR A 239 -5.22 -16.18 -4.75
C THR A 239 -4.05 -17.12 -4.46
N VAL A 240 -4.09 -17.85 -3.35
CA VAL A 240 -3.08 -18.86 -3.02
C VAL A 240 -3.73 -20.23 -2.98
N ASP A 241 -3.38 -21.06 -3.94
CA ASP A 241 -3.78 -22.46 -3.98
C ASP A 241 -2.75 -23.31 -3.23
N TRP A 242 -3.22 -24.25 -2.43
CA TRP A 242 -2.35 -25.26 -1.81
C TRP A 242 -2.92 -26.65 -2.01
N ALA A 243 -2.04 -27.62 -2.18
CA ALA A 243 -2.40 -29.02 -2.35
C ALA A 243 -1.37 -29.92 -1.67
N VAL A 244 -1.88 -30.89 -0.91
CA VAL A 244 -1.11 -32.00 -0.35
C VAL A 244 -1.28 -33.21 -1.26
N HIS A 245 -0.19 -33.87 -1.59
CA HIS A 245 -0.19 -35.08 -2.41
C HIS A 245 0.92 -36.03 -1.95
N ALA A 246 0.77 -37.32 -2.26
CA ALA A 246 1.86 -38.27 -2.09
C ALA A 246 2.71 -38.29 -3.36
N ASP A 247 4.03 -38.22 -3.21
CA ASP A 247 4.95 -38.41 -4.33
C ASP A 247 5.12 -39.90 -4.68
N GLY A 248 5.80 -40.20 -5.79
CA GLY A 248 6.03 -41.58 -6.22
C GLY A 248 6.90 -42.43 -5.29
N ALA A 249 7.48 -41.84 -4.23
CA ALA A 249 8.26 -42.51 -3.21
C ALA A 249 7.50 -42.64 -1.86
N GLY A 250 6.22 -42.22 -1.80
CA GLY A 250 5.39 -42.28 -0.60
C GLY A 250 5.63 -41.14 0.40
N ARG A 251 6.37 -40.09 0.02
CA ARG A 251 6.50 -38.87 0.83
C ARG A 251 5.29 -37.97 0.60
N VAL A 252 4.84 -37.32 1.67
CA VAL A 252 3.74 -36.37 1.61
C VAL A 252 4.29 -34.98 1.36
N VAL A 253 3.88 -34.37 0.25
CA VAL A 253 4.39 -33.09 -0.23
C VAL A 253 3.26 -32.07 -0.25
N LEU A 254 3.51 -30.90 0.33
CA LEU A 254 2.69 -29.71 0.19
C LEU A 254 3.25 -28.86 -0.95
N THR A 255 2.42 -28.57 -1.94
CA THR A 255 2.68 -27.57 -2.97
C THR A 255 1.79 -26.37 -2.76
N VAL A 256 2.39 -25.19 -2.85
CA VAL A 256 1.73 -23.89 -2.75
C VAL A 256 1.97 -23.12 -4.04
N ARG A 257 0.93 -22.44 -4.54
CA ARG A 257 0.98 -21.56 -5.71
C ARG A 257 0.21 -20.28 -5.40
N ALA A 258 0.94 -19.17 -5.28
CA ALA A 258 0.39 -17.84 -5.17
C ALA A 258 0.30 -17.16 -6.55
N ALA A 259 -0.76 -16.41 -6.81
CA ALA A 259 -0.83 -15.53 -7.97
C ALA A 259 0.08 -14.30 -7.74
N VAL A 260 1.10 -14.14 -8.58
CA VAL A 260 2.11 -13.08 -8.47
C VAL A 260 2.06 -12.11 -9.64
N THR A 261 2.35 -10.84 -9.37
CA THR A 261 2.50 -9.75 -10.34
C THR A 261 3.96 -9.32 -10.51
N ALA A 262 4.82 -9.68 -9.55
CA ALA A 262 6.27 -9.48 -9.60
C ALA A 262 6.99 -10.66 -8.92
N PRO A 263 8.32 -10.79 -9.04
CA PRO A 263 9.06 -11.86 -8.37
C PRO A 263 8.83 -11.88 -6.85
N SER A 264 8.54 -13.06 -6.31
CA SER A 264 8.19 -13.27 -4.88
C SER A 264 9.25 -14.02 -4.07
N ASP A 265 10.49 -14.08 -4.58
CA ASP A 265 11.60 -14.81 -3.94
C ASP A 265 11.81 -14.39 -2.49
N GLY A 266 12.01 -15.37 -1.61
CA GLY A 266 12.38 -15.12 -0.22
C GLY A 266 11.20 -14.85 0.72
N ILE A 267 9.96 -14.82 0.21
CA ILE A 267 8.77 -14.61 1.03
C ILE A 267 8.37 -15.92 1.71
N ALA A 268 8.28 -15.88 3.04
CA ALA A 268 7.97 -17.06 3.86
C ALA A 268 6.51 -17.51 3.68
N VAL A 269 6.30 -18.82 3.72
CA VAL A 269 4.98 -19.45 3.74
C VAL A 269 4.92 -20.36 4.94
N ARG A 270 3.86 -20.26 5.73
CA ARG A 270 3.60 -21.13 6.87
C ARG A 270 2.29 -21.85 6.69
N PHE A 271 2.35 -23.17 6.78
CA PHE A 271 1.20 -24.05 6.75
C PHE A 271 0.98 -24.67 8.12
N ARG A 272 -0.27 -24.76 8.56
CA ARG A 272 -0.66 -25.38 9.83
C ARG A 272 -1.96 -26.18 9.65
N SER A 273 -1.99 -27.41 10.11
CA SER A 273 -3.19 -28.25 10.17
C SER A 273 -3.05 -29.24 11.33
N ASP A 274 -3.91 -29.15 12.33
CA ASP A 274 -3.92 -29.93 13.59
C ASP A 274 -2.65 -30.75 13.92
N GLY A 275 -1.64 -30.10 14.53
CA GLY A 275 -0.36 -30.72 14.90
C GLY A 275 0.69 -30.82 13.78
N ILE A 276 0.32 -30.62 12.52
CA ILE A 276 1.23 -30.51 11.37
C ILE A 276 1.56 -29.04 11.14
N THR A 277 2.86 -28.75 11.06
CA THR A 277 3.37 -27.43 10.68
C THR A 277 4.45 -27.58 9.62
N ALA A 278 4.44 -26.72 8.62
CA ALA A 278 5.50 -26.63 7.64
C ALA A 278 5.80 -25.17 7.33
N ASP A 279 7.09 -24.85 7.23
CA ASP A 279 7.57 -23.55 6.76
C ASP A 279 8.26 -23.77 5.40
N ALA A 280 7.97 -22.89 4.45
CA ALA A 280 8.55 -22.87 3.12
C ALA A 280 8.87 -21.43 2.69
N VAL A 281 9.55 -21.29 1.55
CA VAL A 281 9.88 -20.00 0.97
C VAL A 281 9.43 -20.01 -0.49
N LEU A 282 8.76 -18.95 -0.93
CA LEU A 282 8.35 -18.79 -2.32
C LEU A 282 9.57 -18.59 -3.21
N ALA A 283 9.53 -19.23 -4.38
CA ALA A 283 10.36 -18.92 -5.52
C ALA A 283 9.78 -17.72 -6.29
N ALA A 284 10.57 -17.15 -7.21
CA ALA A 284 10.19 -16.02 -8.06
C ALA A 284 8.78 -16.12 -8.65
N ASP A 285 8.39 -17.32 -9.09
CA ASP A 285 7.13 -17.61 -9.78
C ASP A 285 5.92 -17.80 -8.85
N GLY A 286 6.08 -17.56 -7.54
CA GLY A 286 5.01 -17.71 -6.57
C GLY A 286 4.77 -19.16 -6.12
N THR A 287 5.69 -20.08 -6.43
CA THR A 287 5.57 -21.47 -5.99
C THR A 287 6.44 -21.80 -4.78
N ALA A 288 5.95 -22.69 -3.92
CA ALA A 288 6.75 -23.32 -2.87
C ALA A 288 6.37 -24.80 -2.75
N THR A 289 7.35 -25.64 -2.44
CA THR A 289 7.14 -27.07 -2.21
C THR A 289 7.89 -27.51 -0.96
N VAL A 290 7.23 -28.23 -0.07
CA VAL A 290 7.80 -28.69 1.19
C VAL A 290 7.29 -30.09 1.56
N GLU A 291 8.15 -30.93 2.11
CA GLU A 291 7.78 -32.23 2.65
C GLU A 291 7.09 -32.05 4.01
N LEU A 292 5.93 -32.68 4.18
CA LEU A 292 5.21 -32.70 5.46
C LEU A 292 5.72 -33.87 6.30
N ALA A 293 5.95 -33.62 7.59
CA ALA A 293 6.39 -34.64 8.55
C ALA A 293 5.24 -35.59 8.96
N ILE A 294 4.62 -36.26 7.98
CA ILE A 294 3.51 -37.20 8.15
C ILE A 294 3.65 -38.35 7.15
N ALA A 295 3.31 -39.57 7.59
CA ALA A 295 3.27 -40.73 6.70
C ALA A 295 2.04 -40.68 5.78
N GLU A 296 2.15 -41.16 4.55
CA GLU A 296 1.06 -41.15 3.57
C GLU A 296 -0.27 -41.72 4.11
N PRO A 297 -0.33 -42.91 4.76
CA PRO A 297 -1.60 -43.43 5.29
C PRO A 297 -2.19 -42.55 6.39
N ALA A 298 -1.36 -41.85 7.16
CA ALA A 298 -1.82 -40.91 8.17
C ALA A 298 -2.36 -39.63 7.53
N ALA A 299 -1.75 -39.15 6.44
CA ALA A 299 -2.22 -37.99 5.69
C ALA A 299 -3.62 -38.23 5.08
N TRP A 300 -3.91 -39.44 4.58
CA TRP A 300 -5.24 -39.82 4.10
C TRP A 300 -6.32 -39.86 5.19
N ASN A 301 -5.93 -40.06 6.46
CA ASN A 301 -6.84 -40.10 7.61
C ASN A 301 -6.85 -38.78 8.41
N HIS A 302 -6.07 -37.79 7.98
CA HIS A 302 -5.95 -36.50 8.65
C HIS A 302 -7.14 -35.59 8.28
N ASP A 303 -7.63 -34.81 9.25
CA ASP A 303 -8.67 -33.80 8.99
C ASP A 303 -8.04 -32.49 8.51
N TRP A 304 -8.18 -32.23 7.21
CA TRP A 304 -7.63 -31.04 6.57
C TRP A 304 -8.56 -29.82 6.64
N SER A 305 -9.75 -29.93 7.23
CA SER A 305 -10.73 -28.82 7.28
C SER A 305 -10.24 -27.61 8.09
N ALA A 306 -9.36 -27.84 9.07
CA ALA A 306 -8.71 -26.80 9.88
C ALA A 306 -7.35 -26.35 9.31
N ALA A 307 -7.02 -26.73 8.08
CA ALA A 307 -5.78 -26.29 7.44
C ALA A 307 -5.80 -24.78 7.20
N SER A 308 -4.69 -24.12 7.56
CA SER A 308 -4.48 -22.70 7.35
C SER A 308 -3.11 -22.48 6.71
N LEU A 309 -3.05 -21.55 5.77
CA LEU A 309 -1.85 -21.14 5.07
C LEU A 309 -1.70 -19.63 5.19
N THR A 310 -0.53 -19.17 5.62
CA THR A 310 -0.20 -17.75 5.70
C THR A 310 1.05 -17.46 4.87
N VAL A 311 1.04 -16.37 4.11
CA VAL A 311 2.17 -15.91 3.30
C VAL A 311 2.66 -14.58 3.87
N GLY A 312 3.97 -14.45 4.08
CA GLY A 312 4.59 -13.25 4.61
C GLY A 312 4.59 -13.15 6.14
N GLY A 313 4.63 -11.91 6.64
CA GLY A 313 4.68 -11.57 8.06
C GLY A 313 3.31 -11.54 8.76
N PRO A 314 3.25 -11.06 10.02
CA PRO A 314 1.99 -10.84 10.71
C PRO A 314 1.23 -9.66 10.10
N ALA A 315 -0.09 -9.78 10.02
CA ALA A 315 -0.99 -8.72 9.58
C ALA A 315 -2.32 -8.81 10.35
N THR A 316 -3.03 -7.69 10.49
CA THR A 316 -4.26 -7.61 11.30
C THR A 316 -5.52 -7.46 10.45
N GLU A 317 -5.39 -7.14 9.15
CA GLU A 317 -6.54 -6.89 8.30
C GLU A 317 -7.34 -8.14 7.97
N ASP A 318 -8.66 -7.99 8.00
CA ASP A 318 -9.59 -9.05 7.66
C ASP A 318 -10.07 -8.94 6.20
N ARG A 319 -10.81 -9.97 5.76
CA ARG A 319 -11.41 -10.02 4.42
C ARG A 319 -12.37 -8.86 4.18
N ALA A 320 -13.13 -8.45 5.21
CA ALA A 320 -14.10 -7.37 5.10
C ALA A 320 -13.42 -6.02 4.83
N ALA A 321 -12.28 -5.74 5.47
CA ALA A 321 -11.47 -4.57 5.21
C ALA A 321 -10.95 -4.57 3.77
N ARG A 322 -10.37 -5.68 3.30
CA ARG A 322 -9.88 -5.79 1.91
C ARG A 322 -11.01 -5.64 0.88
N ASP A 323 -12.18 -6.21 1.15
CA ASP A 323 -13.37 -6.06 0.30
C ASP A 323 -13.82 -4.59 0.18
N ARG A 324 -13.87 -3.85 1.30
CA ARG A 324 -14.19 -2.41 1.27
C ARG A 324 -13.17 -1.62 0.46
N ILE A 325 -11.88 -1.90 0.63
CA ILE A 325 -10.82 -1.19 -0.10
C ILE A 325 -10.85 -1.49 -1.59
N ARG A 326 -11.05 -2.76 -2.00
CA ARG A 326 -11.24 -3.11 -3.41
C ARG A 326 -12.48 -2.41 -4.00
N ALA A 327 -13.57 -2.32 -3.24
CA ALA A 327 -14.77 -1.61 -3.69
C ALA A 327 -14.51 -0.09 -3.86
N PHE A 328 -13.81 0.52 -2.92
CA PHE A 328 -13.37 1.92 -3.00
C PHE A 328 -12.54 2.19 -4.25
N VAL A 329 -11.50 1.37 -4.49
CA VAL A 329 -10.60 1.50 -5.65
C VAL A 329 -11.33 1.34 -6.98
N ARG A 330 -12.21 0.34 -7.09
CA ARG A 330 -13.07 0.19 -8.28
C ARG A 330 -13.98 1.40 -8.51
N GLY A 331 -14.47 2.01 -7.43
CA GLY A 331 -15.24 3.24 -7.49
C GLY A 331 -14.43 4.39 -8.09
N ARG A 332 -13.17 4.53 -7.69
CA ARG A 332 -12.24 5.54 -8.23
C ARG A 332 -11.96 5.35 -9.73
N LEU A 333 -11.64 4.12 -10.15
CA LEU A 333 -11.38 3.79 -11.56
C LEU A 333 -12.59 4.04 -12.48
N ARG A 334 -13.81 3.75 -12.01
CA ARG A 334 -15.03 3.93 -12.83
C ARG A 334 -15.54 5.37 -12.86
N GLY A 335 -15.44 6.06 -11.72
CA GLY A 335 -16.11 7.33 -11.48
C GLY A 335 -15.28 8.57 -11.79
N GLY A 336 -13.95 8.42 -11.91
CA GLY A 336 -13.02 9.54 -12.00
C GLY A 336 -13.11 10.40 -10.74
N ALA A 337 -12.35 10.03 -9.70
CA ALA A 337 -12.36 10.81 -8.47
C ALA A 337 -11.87 12.26 -8.75
N PRO A 338 -12.44 13.28 -8.10
CA PRO A 338 -12.00 14.67 -8.30
C PRO A 338 -10.53 14.88 -7.90
N ASP A 339 -10.04 14.02 -7.01
CA ASP A 339 -8.65 13.95 -6.56
C ASP A 339 -7.88 12.79 -7.21
N ALA A 340 -8.32 12.27 -8.36
CA ALA A 340 -7.64 11.19 -9.07
C ALA A 340 -6.21 11.61 -9.46
N PHE A 341 -5.29 10.68 -9.25
CA PHE A 341 -3.92 10.76 -9.76
C PHE A 341 -3.91 10.48 -11.27
N LEU A 342 -2.97 11.07 -12.00
CA LEU A 342 -2.76 10.79 -13.41
C LEU A 342 -2.54 9.29 -13.65
N ALA A 343 -1.82 8.61 -12.76
CA ALA A 343 -1.62 7.17 -12.83
C ALA A 343 -2.96 6.39 -12.78
N GLU A 344 -3.93 6.85 -11.98
CA GLU A 344 -5.27 6.25 -11.93
C GLU A 344 -6.06 6.52 -13.21
N VAL A 345 -5.96 7.73 -13.75
CA VAL A 345 -6.63 8.12 -15.00
C VAL A 345 -6.12 7.27 -16.16
N LEU A 346 -4.79 7.14 -16.30
CA LEU A 346 -4.19 6.30 -17.34
C LEU A 346 -4.54 4.83 -17.17
N ALA A 347 -4.57 4.32 -15.93
CA ALA A 347 -5.01 2.95 -15.65
C ALA A 347 -6.46 2.72 -16.07
N ALA A 348 -7.37 3.65 -15.74
CA ALA A 348 -8.77 3.57 -16.12
C ALA A 348 -8.98 3.66 -17.65
N GLU A 349 -8.18 4.47 -18.35
CA GLU A 349 -8.22 4.57 -19.81
C GLU A 349 -7.66 3.33 -20.51
N SER A 350 -6.71 2.62 -19.89
CA SER A 350 -6.13 1.38 -20.44
C SER A 350 -7.02 0.15 -20.31
N ASP A 351 -8.07 0.21 -19.48
CA ASP A 351 -9.04 -0.87 -19.28
C ASP A 351 -10.11 -0.94 -20.39
N TYR A 352 -10.12 0.05 -21.31
CA TYR A 352 -11.03 0.16 -22.46
C TYR A 352 -10.35 -0.09 -23.80
#